data_AF-A0A2N0WEU3-F1
#
_entry.id   AF-A0A2N0WEU3-F1
#
_cell.length_a   1.000
_cell.length_b   1.000
_cell.length_c   1.000
_cell.angle_alpha   90.00
_cell.angle_beta   90.00
_cell.angle_gamma   90.00
#
_symmetry.space_group_name_H-M   'P 1'
#
loop_
_entity.id
_entity.type
_entity.pdbx_description
1 polymer ?
#
loop_
_entity_poly.entity_id
_entity_poly.type
_entity_poly.pdbx_seq_one_letter_code
_entity_poly.pdbx_strand_id
1 'polypeptide(L)'
;MVNTVFIISLDILKVLTPFIIAIGVYLLWHKQKEKEVVASEAKNSLTILNSMLAKKVDFFTAIYDIEELFKVSLTANEEFDRKLKSLHTELLDLAGELEHSLHFICDAKNNNELRSEFVQRLTVIVDCIKDLEWNYRVENLSLNYIYHELQEKKKKSSYEISEGIQYFKLKLVNFALYRN
;
A
#
# COMPACT_ATOMS: atom_id res chain seq x y z
N MET A 1 -32.22 -4.76 -61.16
CA MET A 1 -30.89 -4.34 -60.64
C MET A 1 -30.86 -4.14 -59.12
N VAL A 2 -31.92 -3.65 -58.47
CA VAL A 2 -31.95 -3.42 -57.00
C VAL A 2 -31.72 -4.70 -56.17
N ASN A 3 -32.22 -5.85 -56.64
CA ASN A 3 -32.12 -7.12 -55.91
C ASN A 3 -30.68 -7.66 -55.75
N THR A 4 -29.83 -7.47 -56.77
CA THR A 4 -28.47 -8.02 -56.78
C THR A 4 -27.56 -7.27 -55.80
N VAL A 5 -27.69 -5.94 -55.74
CA VAL A 5 -26.92 -5.10 -54.81
C VAL A 5 -27.31 -5.40 -53.36
N PHE A 6 -28.60 -5.63 -53.10
CA PHE A 6 -29.09 -6.00 -51.76
C PHE A 6 -28.57 -7.37 -51.31
N ILE A 7 -28.58 -8.37 -52.18
CA ILE A 7 -28.05 -9.71 -51.89
C ILE A 7 -26.54 -9.67 -51.59
N ILE A 8 -25.76 -8.96 -52.43
CA ILE A 8 -24.31 -8.80 -52.22
C ILE A 8 -24.04 -8.09 -50.88
N SER A 9 -24.83 -7.08 -50.53
CA SER A 9 -24.68 -6.35 -49.27
C SER A 9 -24.97 -7.22 -48.04
N LEU A 10 -25.99 -8.09 -48.11
CA LEU A 10 -26.31 -9.05 -47.07
C LEU A 10 -25.22 -10.12 -46.89
N ASP A 11 -24.63 -10.59 -47.98
CA ASP A 11 -23.56 -11.59 -47.91
C ASP A 11 -22.26 -10.99 -47.36
N ILE A 12 -21.95 -9.73 -47.68
CA ILE A 12 -20.84 -9.00 -47.04
C ILE A 12 -21.07 -8.86 -45.52
N LEU A 13 -22.29 -8.53 -45.09
CA LEU A 13 -22.62 -8.46 -43.66
C LEU A 13 -22.48 -9.80 -42.95
N LYS A 14 -22.91 -10.91 -43.56
CA LYS A 14 -22.72 -12.26 -43.00
C LYS A 14 -21.24 -12.61 -42.84
N VAL A 15 -20.41 -12.24 -43.81
CA VAL A 15 -18.96 -12.47 -43.74
C VAL A 15 -18.31 -11.59 -42.66
N LEU A 16 -18.76 -10.34 -42.48
CA LEU A 16 -18.21 -9.42 -41.48
C LEU A 16 -18.71 -9.69 -40.05
N THR A 17 -19.91 -10.24 -39.89
CA THR A 17 -20.53 -10.54 -38.59
C THR A 17 -19.61 -11.30 -37.62
N PRO A 18 -18.94 -12.42 -37.99
CA PRO A 18 -18.03 -13.11 -37.08
C PRO A 18 -16.82 -12.24 -36.67
N PHE A 19 -16.31 -11.37 -37.54
CA PHE A 19 -15.22 -10.45 -37.19
C PHE A 19 -15.68 -9.37 -36.20
N ILE A 20 -16.87 -8.81 -36.40
CA ILE A 20 -17.46 -7.82 -35.48
C ILE A 20 -17.70 -8.47 -34.11
N ILE A 21 -18.23 -9.69 -34.07
CA ILE A 21 -18.43 -10.45 -32.83
C ILE A 21 -17.08 -10.73 -32.17
N ALA A 22 -16.07 -11.19 -32.92
CA ALA A 22 -14.74 -11.46 -32.38
C ALA A 22 -14.10 -10.22 -31.75
N ILE A 23 -14.21 -9.05 -32.41
CA ILE A 23 -13.74 -7.77 -31.87
C ILE A 23 -14.51 -7.42 -30.59
N GLY A 24 -15.83 -7.59 -30.57
CA GLY A 24 -16.66 -7.34 -29.39
C GLY A 24 -16.25 -8.21 -28.20
N VAL A 25 -16.07 -9.51 -28.42
CA VAL A 25 -15.61 -10.47 -27.39
C VAL A 25 -14.21 -10.12 -26.91
N TYR A 26 -13.30 -9.79 -27.83
CA TYR A 26 -11.93 -9.39 -27.52
C TYR A 26 -11.89 -8.16 -26.60
N LEU A 27 -12.64 -7.11 -26.93
CA LEU A 27 -12.70 -5.88 -26.13
C LEU A 27 -13.32 -6.11 -24.75
N LEU A 28 -14.38 -6.92 -24.65
CA LEU A 28 -14.99 -7.28 -23.38
C LEU A 28 -14.03 -8.07 -22.49
N TRP A 29 -13.35 -9.06 -23.08
CA TRP A 29 -12.39 -9.90 -22.38
C TRP A 29 -11.20 -9.09 -21.84
N HIS A 30 -10.63 -8.19 -22.66
CA HIS A 30 -9.54 -7.33 -22.22
C HIS A 30 -9.95 -6.41 -21.06
N LYS A 31 -11.12 -5.76 -21.14
CA LYS A 31 -11.63 -4.93 -20.05
C LYS A 31 -11.89 -5.71 -18.77
N GLN A 32 -12.36 -6.95 -18.88
CA GLN A 32 -12.55 -7.81 -17.72
C GLN A 32 -11.20 -8.20 -17.10
N LYS A 33 -10.21 -8.56 -17.93
CA LYS A 33 -8.87 -8.93 -17.45
C LYS A 33 -8.16 -7.77 -16.76
N GLU A 34 -8.23 -6.56 -17.31
CA GLU A 34 -7.68 -5.37 -16.65
C GLU A 34 -8.27 -5.17 -15.25
N LYS A 35 -9.60 -5.30 -15.12
CA LYS A 35 -10.29 -5.22 -13.83
C LYS A 35 -9.81 -6.29 -12.85
N GLU A 36 -9.66 -7.53 -13.30
CA GLU A 36 -9.18 -8.65 -12.47
C GLU A 36 -7.76 -8.40 -11.96
N VAL A 37 -6.86 -7.89 -12.80
CA VAL A 37 -5.48 -7.58 -12.40
C VAL A 37 -5.45 -6.45 -11.38
N VAL A 38 -6.19 -5.37 -11.60
CA VAL A 38 -6.28 -4.26 -10.63
C VAL A 38 -6.87 -4.71 -9.30
N ALA A 39 -7.90 -5.55 -9.32
CA ALA A 39 -8.50 -6.09 -8.10
C ALA A 39 -7.55 -7.04 -7.36
N SER A 40 -6.76 -7.82 -8.09
CA SER A 40 -5.70 -8.66 -7.51
C SER A 40 -4.62 -7.81 -6.86
N GLU A 41 -4.17 -6.75 -7.53
CA GLU A 41 -3.16 -5.85 -6.99
C GLU A 41 -3.67 -5.13 -5.74
N ALA A 42 -4.91 -4.64 -5.76
CA ALA A 42 -5.52 -4.02 -4.58
C ALA A 42 -5.63 -4.98 -3.38
N LYS A 43 -5.91 -6.27 -3.62
CA LYS A 43 -5.88 -7.29 -2.56
C LYS A 43 -4.47 -7.52 -2.03
N ASN A 44 -3.46 -7.50 -2.90
CA ASN A 44 -2.06 -7.56 -2.49
C ASN A 44 -1.70 -6.35 -1.61
N SER A 45 -2.05 -5.13 -2.02
CA SER A 45 -1.84 -3.92 -1.22
C SER A 45 -2.52 -4.00 0.15
N LEU A 46 -3.74 -4.56 0.23
CA LEU A 46 -4.44 -4.78 1.50
C LEU A 46 -3.68 -5.75 2.43
N THR A 47 -3.05 -6.79 1.87
CA THR A 47 -2.21 -7.73 2.61
C THR A 47 -0.93 -7.05 3.12
N ILE A 48 -0.29 -6.22 2.29
CA ILE A 48 0.86 -5.41 2.68
C ILE A 48 0.48 -4.49 3.86
N LEU A 49 -0.65 -3.78 3.76
CA LEU A 49 -1.15 -2.90 4.83
C LEU A 49 -1.43 -3.65 6.15
N ASN A 50 -1.93 -4.88 6.08
CA ASN A 50 -2.12 -5.71 7.27
C ASN A 50 -0.77 -6.12 7.88
N SER A 51 0.21 -6.45 7.04
CA SER A 51 1.57 -6.77 7.46
C SER A 51 2.24 -5.57 8.11
N MET A 52 2.08 -4.37 7.53
CA MET A 52 2.57 -3.12 8.12
C MET A 52 1.94 -2.87 9.50
N LEU A 53 0.63 -3.11 9.68
CA LEU A 53 -0.01 -2.97 11.00
C LEU A 53 0.56 -3.94 12.03
N ALA A 54 0.79 -5.20 11.65
CA ALA A 54 1.38 -6.19 12.55
C ALA A 54 2.81 -5.78 12.94
N LYS A 55 3.65 -5.43 11.96
CA LYS A 55 5.03 -4.98 12.19
C LYS A 55 5.10 -3.68 12.98
N LYS A 56 4.15 -2.77 12.78
CA LYS A 56 4.00 -1.57 13.59
C LYS A 56 3.78 -1.93 15.07
N VAL A 57 2.90 -2.89 15.35
CA VAL A 57 2.65 -3.37 16.72
C VAL A 57 3.91 -4.00 17.31
N ASP A 58 4.60 -4.86 16.56
CA ASP A 58 5.85 -5.49 16.99
C ASP A 58 6.93 -4.44 17.30
N PHE A 59 7.06 -3.42 16.45
CA PHE A 59 8.02 -2.34 16.59
C PHE A 59 7.75 -1.49 17.84
N PHE A 60 6.51 -1.04 18.06
CA PHE A 60 6.19 -0.26 19.25
C PHE A 60 6.27 -1.09 20.54
N THR A 61 5.98 -2.40 20.48
CA THR A 61 6.14 -3.33 21.60
C THR A 61 7.62 -3.49 21.94
N ALA A 62 8.48 -3.69 20.94
CA ALA A 62 9.92 -3.76 21.14
C ALA A 62 10.48 -2.47 21.79
N ILE A 63 9.96 -1.29 21.42
CA ILE A 63 10.32 -0.04 22.11
C ILE A 63 9.87 -0.05 23.58
N TYR A 64 8.67 -0.55 23.90
CA TYR A 64 8.21 -0.62 25.29
C TYR A 64 9.02 -1.62 26.14
N ASP A 65 9.35 -2.79 25.59
CA ASP A 65 10.17 -3.79 26.29
C ASP A 65 11.55 -3.23 26.67
N ILE A 66 12.08 -2.33 25.84
CA ILE A 66 13.34 -1.63 26.07
C ILE A 66 13.25 -0.65 27.25
N GLU A 67 12.12 0.06 27.42
CA GLU A 67 11.89 0.95 28.57
C GLU A 67 11.95 0.18 29.90
N GLU A 68 11.54 -1.08 29.91
CA GLU A 68 11.59 -1.95 31.10
C GLU A 68 13.00 -2.52 31.33
N LEU A 69 13.71 -2.90 30.26
CA LEU A 69 15.03 -3.55 30.32
C LEU A 69 16.21 -2.58 30.54
N PHE A 70 16.11 -1.31 30.11
CA PHE A 70 17.14 -0.30 30.39
C PHE A 70 17.39 -0.08 31.89
N LYS A 71 16.45 -0.48 32.75
CA LYS A 71 16.61 -0.44 34.20
C LYS A 71 17.54 -1.53 34.75
N VAL A 72 17.95 -2.52 33.93
CA VAL A 72 18.50 -3.79 34.41
C VAL A 72 19.86 -4.19 33.80
N SER A 73 20.20 -3.84 32.54
CA SER A 73 21.50 -4.25 31.95
C SER A 73 21.89 -3.52 30.64
N LEU A 74 23.20 -3.28 30.45
CA LEU A 74 23.81 -2.73 29.23
C LEU A 74 24.01 -3.74 28.09
N THR A 75 24.15 -5.05 28.38
CA THR A 75 24.40 -6.09 27.34
C THR A 75 23.15 -6.53 26.59
N ALA A 76 21.96 -6.27 27.16
CA ALA A 76 20.70 -6.43 26.45
C ALA A 76 20.65 -5.55 25.18
N ASN A 77 21.31 -4.40 25.20
CA ASN A 77 21.11 -3.30 24.27
C ASN A 77 21.46 -3.64 22.80
N GLU A 78 22.45 -4.49 22.54
CA GLU A 78 22.88 -4.82 21.16
C GLU A 78 21.92 -5.79 20.43
N GLU A 79 21.32 -6.73 21.14
CA GLU A 79 20.32 -7.63 20.55
C GLU A 79 19.01 -6.90 20.25
N PHE A 80 18.63 -5.97 21.14
CA PHE A 80 17.47 -5.10 20.92
C PHE A 80 17.68 -4.10 19.78
N ASP A 81 18.84 -3.45 19.69
CA ASP A 81 19.14 -2.55 18.57
C ASP A 81 19.08 -3.28 17.23
N ARG A 82 19.61 -4.51 17.17
CA ARG A 82 19.49 -5.38 15.98
C ARG A 82 18.02 -5.69 15.65
N LYS A 83 17.21 -6.04 16.65
CA LYS A 83 15.78 -6.34 16.45
C LYS A 83 15.01 -5.11 15.96
N LEU A 84 15.20 -3.95 16.58
CA LEU A 84 14.58 -2.70 16.16
C LEU A 84 14.97 -2.30 14.74
N LYS A 85 16.27 -2.41 14.42
CA LYS A 85 16.76 -2.13 13.07
C LYS A 85 16.16 -3.07 12.02
N SER A 86 16.01 -4.36 12.36
CA SER A 86 15.31 -5.33 11.50
C SER A 86 13.88 -4.90 11.24
N LEU A 87 13.11 -4.63 12.30
CA LEU A 87 11.71 -4.23 12.20
C LEU A 87 11.51 -2.90 11.46
N HIS A 88 12.42 -1.94 11.66
CA HIS A 88 12.43 -0.67 10.92
C HIS A 88 12.66 -0.90 9.42
N THR A 89 13.64 -1.74 9.07
CA THR A 89 13.94 -2.09 7.68
C THR A 89 12.73 -2.79 7.03
N GLU A 90 12.14 -3.77 7.71
CA GLU A 90 10.95 -4.48 7.23
C GLU A 90 9.75 -3.53 7.00
N LEU A 91 9.56 -2.54 7.88
CA LEU A 91 8.50 -1.53 7.71
C LEU A 91 8.73 -0.64 6.49
N LEU A 92 9.99 -0.27 6.21
CA LEU A 92 10.35 0.50 5.02
C LEU A 92 10.22 -0.32 3.74
N ASP A 93 10.62 -1.59 3.76
CA ASP A 93 10.48 -2.50 2.63
C ASP A 93 8.99 -2.67 2.26
N LEU A 94 8.13 -2.90 3.27
CA LEU A 94 6.68 -2.97 3.06
C LEU A 94 6.10 -1.65 2.52
N ALA A 95 6.62 -0.50 2.95
CA ALA A 95 6.20 0.79 2.41
C ALA A 95 6.58 0.95 0.93
N GLY A 96 7.77 0.49 0.53
CA GLY A 96 8.20 0.48 -0.87
C GLY A 96 7.38 -0.48 -1.73
N GLU A 97 7.08 -1.69 -1.23
CA GLU A 97 6.18 -2.63 -1.92
C GLU A 97 4.78 -2.04 -2.09
N LEU A 98 4.26 -1.36 -1.06
CA LEU A 98 2.99 -0.66 -1.13
C LEU A 98 3.04 0.46 -2.17
N GLU A 99 4.10 1.26 -2.21
CA GLU A 99 4.28 2.34 -3.20
C GLU A 99 4.16 1.81 -4.63
N HIS A 100 4.88 0.74 -4.95
CA HIS A 100 4.85 0.10 -6.26
C HIS A 100 3.44 -0.38 -6.62
N SER A 101 2.78 -1.05 -5.68
CA SER A 101 1.43 -1.56 -5.85
C SER A 101 0.40 -0.44 -6.10
N LEU A 102 0.51 0.67 -5.37
CA LEU A 102 -0.36 1.84 -5.53
C LEU A 102 -0.11 2.55 -6.87
N HIS A 103 1.14 2.68 -7.31
CA HIS A 103 1.46 3.22 -8.63
C HIS A 103 0.82 2.41 -9.75
N PHE A 104 0.93 1.08 -9.69
CA PHE A 104 0.29 0.20 -10.66
C PHE A 104 -1.22 0.44 -10.75
N ILE A 105 -1.91 0.50 -9.61
CA ILE A 105 -3.37 0.72 -9.55
C ILE A 105 -3.73 2.08 -10.15
N CYS A 106 -2.99 3.13 -9.80
CA CYS A 106 -3.22 4.47 -10.31
C CYS A 106 -3.00 4.57 -11.83
N ASP A 107 -1.98 3.91 -12.35
CA ASP A 107 -1.65 3.92 -13.78
C ASP A 107 -2.68 3.14 -14.59
N ALA A 108 -3.06 1.95 -14.10
CA ALA A 108 -4.11 1.15 -14.72
C ALA A 108 -5.47 1.89 -14.78
N LYS A 109 -5.70 2.82 -13.85
CA LYS A 109 -6.92 3.64 -13.79
C LYS A 109 -6.77 5.04 -14.35
N ASN A 110 -5.56 5.41 -14.79
CA ASN A 110 -5.21 6.75 -15.25
C ASN A 110 -5.68 7.87 -14.28
N ASN A 111 -5.52 7.65 -12.97
CA ASN A 111 -6.04 8.55 -11.92
C ASN A 111 -4.90 9.28 -11.21
N ASN A 112 -4.52 10.45 -11.76
CA ASN A 112 -3.44 11.29 -11.24
C ASN A 112 -3.76 11.93 -9.89
N GLU A 113 -5.03 12.24 -9.62
CA GLU A 113 -5.46 12.80 -8.33
C GLU A 113 -5.24 11.77 -7.22
N LEU A 114 -5.72 10.54 -7.42
CA LEU A 114 -5.52 9.45 -6.47
C LEU A 114 -4.04 9.13 -6.26
N ARG A 115 -3.24 9.18 -7.33
CA ARG A 115 -1.78 9.02 -7.25
C ARG A 115 -1.16 10.05 -6.32
N SER A 116 -1.51 11.33 -6.48
CA SER A 116 -1.00 12.40 -5.61
C SER A 116 -1.41 12.22 -4.14
N GLU A 117 -2.66 11.82 -3.90
CA GLU A 117 -3.20 11.56 -2.55
C GLU A 117 -2.49 10.38 -1.88
N PHE A 118 -2.19 9.32 -2.64
CA PHE A 118 -1.45 8.16 -2.16
C PHE A 118 0.01 8.48 -1.83
N VAL A 119 0.71 9.17 -2.73
CA VAL A 119 2.11 9.58 -2.50
C VAL A 119 2.22 10.46 -1.26
N GLN A 120 1.34 11.45 -1.12
CA GLN A 120 1.35 12.35 0.04
C GLN A 120 1.19 11.58 1.35
N ARG A 121 0.21 10.67 1.43
CA ARG A 121 -0.04 9.92 2.66
C ARG A 121 1.03 8.88 2.94
N LEU A 122 1.57 8.23 1.91
CA LEU A 122 2.66 7.28 2.10
C LEU A 122 3.92 7.98 2.59
N THR A 123 4.21 9.17 2.08
CA THR A 123 5.32 10.02 2.56
C THR A 123 5.19 10.28 4.05
N VAL A 124 4.01 10.66 4.54
CA VAL A 124 3.76 10.86 5.98
C VAL A 124 4.04 9.59 6.80
N ILE A 125 3.59 8.42 6.32
CA ILE A 125 3.85 7.14 7.00
C ILE A 125 5.36 6.83 7.04
N VAL A 126 6.05 7.00 5.92
CA VAL A 126 7.49 6.75 5.80
C VAL A 126 8.29 7.69 6.69
N ASP A 127 7.93 8.97 6.72
CA ASP A 127 8.57 9.96 7.58
C ASP A 127 8.35 9.62 9.07
N CYS A 128 7.15 9.19 9.44
CA CYS A 128 6.90 8.68 10.80
C CYS A 128 7.78 7.48 11.15
N ILE A 129 7.95 6.53 10.21
CA ILE A 129 8.80 5.34 10.43
C ILE A 129 10.25 5.76 10.65
N LYS A 130 10.78 6.67 9.82
CA LYS A 130 12.15 7.18 9.91
C LYS A 130 12.40 7.96 11.20
N ASP A 131 11.46 8.81 11.59
CA ASP A 131 11.55 9.62 12.82
C ASP A 131 11.60 8.75 14.07
N LEU A 132 10.94 7.58 14.05
CA LEU A 132 10.98 6.65 15.17
C LEU A 132 12.37 6.03 15.38
N GLU A 133 13.14 5.74 14.32
CA GLU A 133 14.52 5.26 14.47
C GLU A 133 15.45 6.38 15.00
N TRP A 134 15.30 7.59 14.49
CA TRP A 134 16.17 8.72 14.86
C TRP A 134 16.03 9.10 16.34
N ASN A 135 14.80 9.25 16.83
CA ASN A 135 14.55 9.63 18.22
C ASN A 135 15.12 8.56 19.18
N TYR A 136 14.91 7.28 18.87
CA TYR A 136 15.46 6.18 19.66
C TYR A 136 17.00 6.23 19.80
N ARG A 137 17.73 6.49 18.71
CA ARG A 137 19.21 6.58 18.74
C ARG A 137 19.72 7.76 19.57
N VAL A 138 19.04 8.90 19.51
CA VAL A 138 19.47 10.14 20.18
C VAL A 138 19.20 10.08 21.69
N GLU A 139 18.11 9.46 22.13
CA GLU A 139 17.67 9.56 23.54
C GLU A 139 18.20 8.46 24.45
N ASN A 140 18.75 7.37 23.88
CA ASN A 140 19.65 6.45 24.61
C ASN A 140 20.86 7.18 25.26
N LEU A 141 21.09 8.47 24.95
CA LEU A 141 22.15 9.31 25.52
C LEU A 141 21.67 10.25 26.66
N SER A 142 20.37 10.45 26.89
CA SER A 142 19.88 11.42 27.91
C SER A 142 18.55 11.01 28.56
N LEU A 143 18.62 10.15 29.58
CA LEU A 143 17.53 9.25 29.97
C LEU A 143 16.40 9.81 30.88
N ASN A 144 16.39 11.07 31.34
CA ASN A 144 15.41 11.46 32.38
C ASN A 144 14.54 12.70 32.11
N TYR A 145 14.83 13.55 31.12
CA TYR A 145 14.01 14.76 30.87
C TYR A 145 13.13 14.69 29.61
N ILE A 146 13.38 13.73 28.72
CA ILE A 146 12.78 13.67 27.38
C ILE A 146 11.64 12.62 27.30
N TYR A 147 11.40 11.85 28.37
CA TYR A 147 10.48 10.72 28.37
C TYR A 147 9.02 11.08 28.01
N HIS A 148 8.50 12.21 28.51
CA HIS A 148 7.13 12.63 28.20
C HIS A 148 6.97 13.06 26.75
N GLU A 149 7.89 13.87 26.23
CA GLU A 149 7.88 14.32 24.84
C GLU A 149 7.99 13.13 23.87
N LEU A 150 8.75 12.11 24.27
CA LEU A 150 8.88 10.86 23.55
C LEU A 150 7.59 10.06 23.45
N GLN A 151 6.90 9.87 24.58
CA GLN A 151 5.65 9.14 24.58
C GLN A 151 4.60 9.86 23.73
N GLU A 152 4.59 11.19 23.73
CA GLU A 152 3.72 11.97 22.86
C GLU A 152 4.07 11.81 21.38
N LYS A 153 5.35 11.90 21.00
CA LYS A 153 5.80 11.64 19.63
C LYS A 153 5.47 10.21 19.17
N LYS A 154 5.77 9.21 20.00
CA LYS A 154 5.46 7.79 19.75
C LYS A 154 3.97 7.58 19.51
N LYS A 155 3.12 8.16 20.36
CA LYS A 155 1.67 8.09 20.24
C LYS A 155 1.19 8.77 18.95
N LYS A 156 1.74 9.94 18.63
CA LYS A 156 1.44 10.67 17.40
C LYS A 156 1.81 9.86 16.16
N SER A 157 3.05 9.37 16.05
CA SER A 157 3.49 8.55 14.91
C SER A 157 2.68 7.26 14.79
N SER A 158 2.37 6.58 15.90
CA SER A 158 1.52 5.39 15.89
C SER A 158 0.11 5.70 15.37
N TYR A 159 -0.44 6.84 15.74
CA TYR A 159 -1.73 7.31 15.25
C TYR A 159 -1.70 7.62 13.75
N GLU A 160 -0.73 8.43 13.30
CA GLU A 160 -0.59 8.83 11.89
C GLU A 160 -0.38 7.63 10.96
N ILE A 161 0.46 6.66 11.37
CA ILE A 161 0.64 5.40 10.64
C ILE A 161 -0.69 4.63 10.55
N SER A 162 -1.42 4.54 11.67
CA SER A 162 -2.69 3.79 11.70
C SER A 162 -3.76 4.46 10.85
N GLU A 163 -3.88 5.79 10.93
CA GLU A 163 -4.80 6.58 10.14
C GLU A 163 -4.50 6.45 8.65
N GLY A 164 -3.23 6.60 8.25
CA GLY A 164 -2.79 6.42 6.87
C GLY A 164 -3.13 5.03 6.33
N ILE A 165 -2.88 3.98 7.11
CA ILE A 165 -3.24 2.61 6.73
C ILE A 165 -4.75 2.43 6.56
N GLN A 166 -5.57 2.95 7.49
CA GLN A 166 -7.03 2.84 7.39
C GLN A 166 -7.56 3.60 6.17
N TYR A 167 -7.01 4.78 5.91
CA TYR A 167 -7.30 5.53 4.71
C TYR A 167 -7.02 4.70 3.44
N PHE A 168 -5.85 4.08 3.32
CA PHE A 168 -5.52 3.24 2.16
C PHE A 168 -6.49 2.08 2.02
N LYS A 169 -6.81 1.39 3.13
CA LYS A 169 -7.78 0.28 3.13
C LYS A 169 -9.13 0.72 2.57
N LEU A 170 -9.66 1.87 3.00
CA LEU A 170 -10.95 2.38 2.53
C LEU A 170 -10.96 2.62 1.01
N LYS A 171 -9.88 3.18 0.46
CA LYS A 171 -9.77 3.43 -0.98
C LYS A 171 -9.58 2.13 -1.77
N LEU A 172 -8.74 1.23 -1.28
CA LEU A 172 -8.38 -0.04 -1.94
C LEU A 172 -9.53 -1.05 -1.98
N VAL A 173 -10.41 -1.06 -0.98
CA VAL A 173 -11.58 -1.95 -0.96
C VAL A 173 -12.46 -1.76 -2.19
N ASN A 174 -12.62 -0.52 -2.67
CA ASN A 174 -13.45 -0.27 -3.85
C ASN A 174 -12.82 -0.87 -5.13
N PHE A 175 -11.50 -0.85 -5.25
CA PHE A 175 -10.78 -1.52 -6.33
C PHE A 175 -10.88 -3.04 -6.22
N ALA A 176 -10.69 -3.60 -5.02
CA ALA A 176 -10.79 -5.03 -4.76
C ALA A 176 -12.19 -5.62 -5.01
N LEU A 177 -13.24 -4.81 -4.88
CA LEU A 177 -14.64 -5.19 -5.09
C LEU A 177 -15.21 -4.83 -6.47
N TYR A 178 -14.38 -4.37 -7.42
CA TYR A 178 -14.82 -3.95 -8.76
C TYR A 178 -15.84 -2.80 -8.76
N ARG A 179 -15.83 -1.94 -7.73
CA ARG A 179 -16.78 -0.83 -7.58
C ARG A 179 -16.29 0.49 -8.20
N ASN A 180 -15.09 0.49 -8.79
CA ASN A 180 -14.40 1.63 -9.42
C ASN A 180 -14.11 1.41 -10.91
#